data_AF-A0A4P5Q6N0-F1
#
_entry.id   AF-A0A4P5Q6N0-F1
#
_cell.length_a   1.000
_cell.length_b   1.000
_cell.length_c   1.000
_cell.angle_alpha   90.00
_cell.angle_beta   90.00
_cell.angle_gamma   90.00
#
_symmetry.space_group_name_H-M   'P 1'
#
loop_
_entity.id
_entity.type
_entity.pdbx_description
1 polymer ?
#
loop_
_entity_poly.entity_id
_entity_poly.type
_entity_poly.pdbx_seq_one_letter_code
_entity_poly.pdbx_strand_id
1 'polypeptide(L)'
;MDTNEFRHFIPIIANEFKDSFGATKKFVDFCLHFLPDEPHVRPKSGRIDWEIEPLSAIFKKIYSYRSKALHGGQPFPEPMCSHPEVWDGYAERARACSTLGGTWLNEDVPINLNTFNFMTHSILNKWWQSLLPS
;
A
#
# COMPACT_ATOMS: atom_id res chain seq x y z
N MET A 1 -9.25 10.34 43.57
CA MET A 1 -8.67 11.12 42.45
C MET A 1 -9.80 11.40 41.47
N ASP A 2 -10.05 12.68 41.18
CA ASP A 2 -11.07 13.08 40.22
C ASP A 2 -10.51 12.91 38.80
N THR A 3 -11.08 11.98 38.04
CA THR A 3 -10.71 11.72 36.64
C THR A 3 -10.98 12.90 35.70
N ASN A 4 -11.69 13.95 36.14
CA ASN A 4 -11.92 15.16 35.34
C ASN A 4 -10.68 16.02 35.16
N GLU A 5 -9.76 16.03 36.11
CA GLU A 5 -8.60 16.93 36.10
C GLU A 5 -7.71 16.68 34.88
N PHE A 6 -7.64 15.43 34.40
CA PHE A 6 -6.78 15.05 33.28
C PHE A 6 -7.48 15.01 31.92
N ARG A 7 -8.78 15.33 31.83
CA ARG A 7 -9.52 15.25 30.55
C ARG A 7 -8.94 16.15 29.46
N HIS A 8 -8.35 17.28 29.83
CA HIS A 8 -7.72 18.20 28.88
C HIS A 8 -6.42 17.64 28.27
N PHE A 9 -5.80 16.64 28.88
CA PHE A 9 -4.62 15.97 28.31
C PHE A 9 -4.97 14.94 27.25
N ILE A 10 -6.21 14.42 27.22
CA ILE A 10 -6.64 13.43 26.21
C ILE A 10 -6.38 13.90 24.77
N PRO A 11 -6.82 15.11 24.34
CA PRO A 11 -6.54 15.56 22.97
C PRO A 11 -5.05 15.81 22.71
N ILE A 12 -4.28 16.23 23.72
CA ILE A 12 -2.83 16.47 23.62
C ILE A 12 -2.11 15.15 23.39
N ILE A 13 -2.38 14.16 24.25
CA ILE A 13 -1.83 12.81 24.17
C ILE A 13 -2.27 12.13 22.87
N ALA A 14 -3.55 12.23 22.49
CA ALA A 14 -4.04 11.67 21.23
C ALA A 14 -3.34 12.28 20.01
N ASN A 15 -3.10 13.60 20.00
CA ASN A 15 -2.40 14.27 18.91
C ASN A 15 -0.91 13.89 18.85
N GLU A 16 -0.27 13.66 19.99
CA GLU A 16 1.13 13.22 20.06
C GLU A 16 1.30 11.78 19.54
N PHE A 17 0.34 10.91 19.85
CA PHE A 17 0.41 9.48 19.52
C PHE A 17 -0.27 9.09 18.19
N LYS A 18 -0.95 10.03 17.52
CA LYS A 18 -1.70 9.76 16.27
C LYS A 18 -0.82 9.13 15.18
N ASP A 19 0.44 9.52 15.12
CA ASP A 19 1.40 9.08 14.09
C ASP A 19 2.14 7.78 14.50
N SER A 20 2.13 7.44 15.80
CA SER A 20 2.81 6.25 16.35
C SER A 20 1.93 4.98 16.34
N PHE A 21 0.60 5.12 16.43
CA PHE A 21 -0.34 3.98 16.46
C PHE A 21 -1.27 3.88 15.25
N GLY A 22 -1.08 4.72 14.24
CA GLY A 22 -1.92 4.74 13.04
C GLY A 22 -1.94 3.38 12.32
N ALA A 23 -3.13 2.94 11.92
CA ALA A 23 -3.29 1.69 11.17
C ALA A 23 -2.50 1.69 9.85
N THR A 24 -2.29 2.87 9.23
CA THR A 24 -1.38 3.05 8.09
C THR A 24 0.06 2.65 8.42
N LYS A 25 0.59 3.12 9.55
CA LYS A 25 1.97 2.82 9.97
C LYS A 25 2.14 1.32 10.20
N LYS A 26 1.21 0.71 10.96
CA LYS A 26 1.22 -0.74 11.19
C LYS A 26 1.18 -1.54 9.89
N PHE A 27 0.35 -1.12 8.93
CA PHE A 27 0.28 -1.75 7.61
C PHE A 27 1.62 -1.63 6.84
N VAL A 28 2.18 -0.42 6.76
CA VAL A 28 3.43 -0.17 6.03
C VAL A 28 4.59 -0.93 6.68
N ASP A 29 4.74 -0.82 8.00
CA ASP A 29 5.80 -1.49 8.74
C ASP A 29 5.71 -3.02 8.57
N PHE A 30 4.50 -3.58 8.61
CA PHE A 30 4.27 -5.02 8.39
C PHE A 30 4.67 -5.46 6.98
N CYS A 31 4.23 -4.72 5.96
CA CYS A 31 4.56 -5.03 4.57
C CYS A 31 6.06 -4.94 4.29
N LEU A 32 6.74 -3.92 4.84
CA LEU A 32 8.19 -3.76 4.68
C LEU A 32 8.99 -4.81 5.44
N HIS A 33 8.53 -5.21 6.63
CA HIS A 33 9.22 -6.23 7.42
C HIS A 33 9.21 -7.61 6.75
N PHE A 34 8.09 -7.98 6.11
CA PHE A 34 7.93 -9.26 5.42
C PHE A 34 8.03 -9.13 3.89
N LEU A 35 8.71 -8.10 3.40
CA LEU A 35 8.80 -7.82 1.97
C LEU A 35 9.42 -9.03 1.21
N PRO A 36 8.84 -9.46 0.07
CA PRO A 36 9.47 -10.46 -0.77
C PRO A 36 10.65 -9.87 -1.53
N ASP A 37 11.52 -10.74 -2.00
CA ASP A 37 12.55 -10.34 -2.95
C ASP A 37 11.90 -9.94 -4.28
N GLU A 38 12.58 -9.08 -5.04
CA GLU A 38 12.10 -8.73 -6.37
C GLU A 38 11.98 -9.99 -7.27
N PRO A 39 10.94 -10.10 -8.11
CA PRO A 39 10.80 -11.24 -9.02
C PRO A 39 11.99 -11.35 -9.96
N HIS A 40 12.45 -12.57 -10.27
CA HIS A 40 13.54 -12.77 -11.23
C HIS A 40 13.17 -12.35 -12.66
N VAL A 41 11.90 -12.53 -13.04
CA VAL A 41 11.39 -12.15 -14.37
C VAL A 41 10.58 -10.87 -14.20
N ARG A 42 11.09 -9.77 -14.76
CA ARG A 42 10.49 -8.43 -14.64
C ARG A 42 10.27 -7.79 -16.01
N PRO A 43 9.17 -7.06 -16.19
CA PRO A 43 8.83 -6.47 -17.49
C PRO A 43 9.88 -5.44 -17.90
N LYS A 44 10.16 -5.23 -19.19
CA LYS A 44 11.13 -4.16 -19.58
C LYS A 44 10.57 -2.76 -19.37
N SER A 45 9.26 -2.60 -19.59
CA SER A 45 8.51 -1.36 -19.39
C SER A 45 7.56 -1.51 -18.21
N GLY A 46 7.22 -0.39 -17.55
CA GLY A 46 6.29 -0.41 -16.42
C GLY A 46 6.84 -1.11 -15.16
N ARG A 47 8.14 -1.04 -14.91
CA ARG A 47 8.75 -1.47 -13.64
C ARG A 47 8.42 -0.51 -12.50
N ILE A 48 8.31 -1.05 -11.30
CA ILE A 48 8.43 -0.28 -10.06
C ILE A 48 9.85 -0.40 -9.50
N ASP A 49 10.21 0.51 -8.61
CA ASP A 49 11.42 0.37 -7.82
C ASP A 49 11.10 -0.50 -6.59
N TRP A 50 11.96 -1.49 -6.32
CA TRP A 50 11.80 -2.46 -5.23
C TRP A 50 12.60 -2.08 -3.98
N GLU A 51 13.26 -0.92 -3.98
CA GLU A 51 13.87 -0.35 -2.79
C GLU A 51 12.82 0.00 -1.72
N ILE A 52 13.25 0.01 -0.46
CA ILE A 52 12.37 0.20 0.72
C ILE A 52 11.58 1.52 0.64
N GLU A 53 12.24 2.62 0.29
CA GLU A 53 11.62 3.95 0.26
C GLU A 53 10.52 4.07 -0.81
N PRO A 54 10.77 3.72 -2.09
CA PRO A 54 9.72 3.64 -3.11
C PRO A 54 8.54 2.76 -2.69
N LEU A 55 8.80 1.55 -2.18
CA LEU A 55 7.73 0.64 -1.76
C LEU A 55 6.93 1.17 -0.58
N SER A 56 7.58 1.82 0.39
CA SER A 56 6.92 2.52 1.50
C SER A 56 5.93 3.57 0.98
N ALA A 57 6.34 4.38 -0.01
CA ALA A 57 5.46 5.36 -0.64
C ALA A 57 4.27 4.72 -1.35
N ILE A 58 4.51 3.61 -2.07
CA ILE A 58 3.46 2.83 -2.73
C ILE A 58 2.45 2.30 -1.69
N PHE A 59 2.91 1.66 -0.61
CA PHE A 59 2.03 1.13 0.44
C PHE A 59 1.21 2.22 1.13
N LYS A 60 1.83 3.37 1.44
CA LYS A 60 1.10 4.54 1.99
C LYS A 60 -0.01 4.99 1.04
N LYS A 61 0.26 5.05 -0.27
CA LYS A 61 -0.74 5.45 -1.29
C LYS A 61 -1.88 4.43 -1.38
N ILE A 62 -1.58 3.12 -1.41
CA ILE A 62 -2.60 2.06 -1.41
C ILE A 62 -3.49 2.15 -0.16
N TYR A 63 -2.89 2.34 1.01
CA TYR A 63 -3.65 2.48 2.25
C TYR A 63 -4.56 3.72 2.21
N SER A 64 -4.08 4.83 1.65
CA SER A 64 -4.89 6.03 1.41
C SER A 64 -6.08 5.73 0.49
N TYR A 65 -5.88 4.99 -0.61
CA TYR A 65 -6.97 4.57 -1.50
C TYR A 65 -7.99 3.69 -0.80
N ARG A 66 -7.53 2.70 -0.02
CA ARG A 66 -8.41 1.86 0.80
C ARG A 66 -9.25 2.69 1.77
N SER A 67 -8.62 3.67 2.43
CA SER A 67 -9.33 4.58 3.35
C SER A 67 -10.39 5.41 2.62
N LYS A 68 -10.07 5.97 1.44
CA LYS A 68 -11.01 6.75 0.63
C LYS A 68 -12.14 5.90 0.07
N ALA A 69 -11.87 4.68 -0.37
CA ALA A 69 -12.89 3.76 -0.86
C ALA A 69 -13.87 3.37 0.26
N LEU A 70 -13.36 3.06 1.46
CA LEU A 70 -14.19 2.65 2.59
C LEU A 70 -15.04 3.80 3.15
N HIS A 71 -14.51 5.02 3.21
CA HIS A 71 -15.16 6.14 3.91
C HIS A 71 -15.76 7.21 3.00
N GLY A 72 -15.21 7.37 1.79
CA GLY A 72 -15.61 8.41 0.84
C GLY A 72 -16.26 7.89 -0.44
N GLY A 73 -16.39 6.58 -0.60
CA GLY A 73 -17.01 5.95 -1.78
C GLY A 73 -16.22 6.11 -3.08
N GLN A 74 -14.98 6.65 -3.03
CA GLN A 74 -14.13 6.78 -4.21
C GLN A 74 -13.46 5.43 -4.50
N PRO A 75 -13.74 4.78 -5.64
CA PRO A 75 -13.13 3.49 -5.96
C PRO A 75 -11.61 3.62 -6.15
N PHE A 76 -10.92 2.47 -6.11
CA PHE A 76 -9.53 2.41 -6.54
C PHE A 76 -9.36 2.91 -7.98
N PRO A 77 -8.22 3.50 -8.33
CA PRO A 77 -7.92 3.87 -9.72
C PRO A 77 -8.13 2.68 -10.66
N GLU A 78 -9.00 2.87 -11.65
CA GLU A 78 -9.39 1.81 -12.59
C GLU A 78 -8.18 1.10 -13.24
N PRO A 79 -7.11 1.82 -13.66
CA PRO A 79 -6.00 1.18 -14.36
C PRO A 79 -5.25 0.19 -13.47
N MET A 80 -5.26 0.39 -12.14
CA MET A 80 -4.64 -0.55 -11.21
C MET A 80 -5.44 -1.86 -11.11
N CYS A 81 -6.76 -1.79 -11.30
CA CYS A 81 -7.69 -2.91 -11.19
C CYS A 81 -7.85 -3.68 -12.50
N SER A 82 -7.45 -3.06 -13.61
CA SER A 82 -7.48 -3.66 -14.95
C SER A 82 -6.33 -4.64 -15.18
N HIS A 83 -6.47 -5.46 -16.21
CA HIS A 83 -5.44 -6.43 -16.56
C HIS A 83 -4.13 -5.71 -16.91
N PRO A 84 -2.97 -6.11 -16.35
CA PRO A 84 -1.69 -5.47 -16.63
C PRO A 84 -1.32 -5.56 -18.11
N GLU A 85 -0.62 -4.53 -18.61
CA GLU A 85 -0.01 -4.57 -19.94
C GLU A 85 1.04 -5.69 -20.02
N VAL A 86 1.13 -6.39 -21.16
CA VAL A 86 1.91 -7.66 -21.29
C VAL A 86 3.08 -7.58 -22.27
N TRP A 87 3.31 -6.43 -22.91
CA TRP A 87 4.18 -6.29 -24.09
C TRP A 87 5.60 -6.88 -23.92
N ASP A 88 6.23 -6.69 -22.77
CA ASP A 88 7.55 -7.24 -22.44
C ASP A 88 7.51 -8.01 -21.10
N GLY A 89 6.37 -8.63 -20.80
CA GLY A 89 6.03 -9.16 -19.47
C GLY A 89 4.92 -8.34 -18.82
N TYR A 90 4.37 -8.85 -17.71
CA TYR A 90 3.32 -8.15 -16.97
C TYR A 90 3.88 -6.91 -16.30
N ALA A 91 3.42 -5.73 -16.73
CA ALA A 91 3.79 -4.45 -16.14
C ALA A 91 3.54 -4.46 -14.63
N GLU A 92 4.47 -3.94 -13.84
CA GLU A 92 4.35 -3.92 -12.39
C GLU A 92 3.50 -2.74 -11.90
N ARG A 93 3.45 -1.66 -12.69
CA ARG A 93 2.60 -0.49 -12.48
C ARG A 93 1.66 -0.25 -13.65
N ALA A 94 0.54 0.40 -13.36
CA ALA A 94 -0.38 0.87 -14.37
C ALA A 94 0.16 2.15 -15.04
N ARG A 95 -0.42 2.48 -16.19
CA ARG A 95 -0.12 3.70 -16.93
C ARG A 95 -1.18 4.75 -16.71
N ALA A 96 -0.75 6.00 -16.73
CA ALA A 96 -1.68 7.14 -16.77
C ALA A 96 -2.64 6.99 -17.95
N CYS A 97 -3.93 7.17 -17.71
CA CYS A 97 -4.94 7.12 -18.75
C CYS A 97 -6.21 7.88 -18.34
N SER A 98 -7.08 8.11 -19.33
CA SER A 98 -8.44 8.58 -19.11
C SER A 98 -9.42 7.46 -19.47
N THR A 99 -10.27 7.07 -18.54
CA THR A 99 -11.20 5.94 -18.68
C THR A 99 -12.37 6.09 -17.71
N LEU A 100 -13.54 5.56 -18.07
CA LEU A 100 -14.78 5.63 -17.27
C LEU A 100 -15.12 7.03 -16.72
N GLY A 101 -14.78 8.09 -17.47
CA GLY A 101 -15.00 9.49 -17.07
C GLY A 101 -14.00 10.04 -16.04
N GLY A 102 -12.99 9.27 -15.63
CA GLY A 102 -11.87 9.70 -14.80
C GLY A 102 -10.57 9.86 -15.58
N THR A 103 -9.64 10.63 -15.02
CA THR A 103 -8.26 10.77 -15.52
C THR A 103 -7.30 10.46 -14.38
N TRP A 104 -6.35 9.56 -14.65
CA TRP A 104 -5.37 9.09 -13.67
C TRP A 104 -3.97 9.46 -14.13
N LEU A 105 -3.21 10.15 -13.28
CA LEU A 105 -1.81 10.48 -13.55
C LEU A 105 -0.91 9.31 -13.14
N ASN A 106 0.36 9.34 -13.56
CA ASN A 106 1.32 8.27 -13.21
C ASN A 106 1.45 8.09 -11.68
N GLU A 107 1.35 9.16 -10.91
CA GLU A 107 1.37 9.15 -9.44
C GLU A 107 0.09 8.59 -8.80
N ASP A 108 -0.99 8.46 -9.57
CA ASP A 108 -2.24 7.86 -9.10
C ASP A 108 -2.26 6.33 -9.29
N VAL A 109 -1.38 5.81 -10.13
CA VAL A 109 -1.35 4.39 -10.47
C VAL A 109 0.02 3.78 -10.15
N PRO A 110 0.44 3.80 -8.87
CA PRO A 110 1.81 3.45 -8.49
C PRO A 110 2.16 1.97 -8.70
N ILE A 111 1.16 1.09 -8.74
CA ILE A 111 1.34 -0.36 -8.82
C ILE A 111 0.10 -1.01 -9.45
N ASN A 112 0.28 -2.11 -10.18
CA ASN A 112 -0.83 -2.96 -10.65
C ASN A 112 -1.31 -3.89 -9.54
N LEU A 113 -2.61 -4.24 -9.57
CA LEU A 113 -3.19 -5.15 -8.59
C LEU A 113 -2.54 -6.54 -8.64
N ASN A 114 -2.06 -7.02 -9.80
CA ASN A 114 -1.37 -8.30 -9.87
C ASN A 114 -0.05 -8.30 -9.08
N THR A 115 0.76 -7.23 -9.19
CA THR A 115 2.01 -7.04 -8.45
C THR A 115 1.73 -6.93 -6.96
N PHE A 116 0.71 -6.14 -6.61
CA PHE A 116 0.30 -5.99 -5.22
C PHE A 116 -0.21 -7.32 -4.62
N ASN A 117 -0.91 -8.13 -5.42
CA ASN A 117 -1.35 -9.47 -5.01
C ASN A 117 -0.15 -10.40 -4.79
N PHE A 118 0.82 -10.41 -5.70
CA PHE A 118 2.07 -11.16 -5.54
C PHE A 118 2.79 -10.78 -4.23
N MET A 119 2.94 -9.48 -3.98
CA MET A 119 3.55 -8.98 -2.75
C MET A 119 2.77 -9.43 -1.53
N THR A 120 1.46 -9.20 -1.52
CA THR A 120 0.58 -9.55 -0.39
C THR A 120 0.64 -11.04 -0.06
N HIS A 121 0.51 -11.89 -1.08
CA HIS A 121 0.61 -13.34 -0.91
C HIS A 121 1.95 -13.74 -0.28
N SER A 122 3.05 -13.18 -0.77
CA SER A 122 4.39 -13.51 -0.28
C SER A 122 4.64 -12.96 1.13
N ILE A 123 4.18 -11.74 1.43
CA ILE A 123 4.23 -11.11 2.75
C ILE A 123 3.51 -11.98 3.78
N LEU A 124 2.28 -12.41 3.48
CA LEU A 124 1.49 -13.23 4.38
C LEU A 124 2.14 -14.61 4.61
N ASN A 125 2.72 -15.20 3.57
CA ASN A 125 3.44 -16.47 3.71
C ASN A 125 4.73 -16.34 4.54
N LYS A 126 5.53 -15.29 4.32
CA LYS A 126 6.72 -15.01 5.14
C LYS A 126 6.35 -14.75 6.60
N TRP A 127 5.28 -14.00 6.83
CA TRP A 127 4.74 -13.80 8.18
C TRP A 127 4.28 -15.11 8.80
N TRP A 128 3.51 -15.92 8.09
CA TRP A 128 3.04 -17.21 8.62
C TRP A 128 4.21 -18.14 8.97
N GLN A 129 5.24 -18.18 8.12
CA GLN A 129 6.45 -18.97 8.37
C GLN A 129 7.23 -18.50 9.60
N SER A 130 7.27 -17.19 9.89
CA SER A 130 7.97 -16.68 11.07
C SER A 130 7.30 -17.06 12.41
N LEU A 131 6.07 -17.57 12.37
CA LEU A 131 5.36 -18.10 13.53
C LEU A 131 5.66 -19.58 13.80
N LEU A 132 6.31 -20.27 12.86
CA LEU A 132 6.65 -21.69 13.03
C LEU A 132 7.86 -21.84 13.96
N PRO A 133 7.89 -22.91 14.78
CA PRO A 133 9.07 -23.24 15.59
C PRO A 133 10.30 -23.43 14.72
N SER A 134 11.45 -23.01 15.24
CA SER A 134 12.77 -23.20 14.63
C SER A 134 13.17 -24.67 14.51
#